data_AF-A0A7S3FBQ6-F1
#
_entry.id   AF-A0A7S3FBQ6-F1
#
_cell.length_a   1.000
_cell.length_b   1.000
_cell.length_c   1.000
_cell.angle_alpha   90.00
_cell.angle_beta   90.00
_cell.angle_gamma   90.00
#
_symmetry.space_group_name_H-M   'P 1'
#
loop_
_entity.id
_entity.type
_entity.pdbx_description
1 polymer ?
#
loop_
_entity_poly.entity_id
_entity_poly.type
_entity_poly.pdbx_seq_one_letter_code
_entity_poly.pdbx_strand_id
1 'polypeptide(L)'
;EESGMPVGDPLFRLYLQTKLPNPHYIPEIQAQATLVNFTVTEKGLEDQLLGTVVSKERLDLEEQRAELVTQQNEFTIRLKELEDDLLQRLASAEGDILGDEALIISLEETKATSQEIGEKVEIAKVTEVTIAKAREVYRDVATRGALMFFLIDQLHVISHMYQFSLDTFNYMFTKALTKAKKAKEGDEAERMKNLMSSVTYTIFSYVTRGLFERDRLIFSSQLGFRILARTGDLPPDELDF
;
A
#
# COMPACT_ATOMS: atom_id res chain seq x y z
N GLU A 1 43.14 -7.44 30.40
CA GLU A 1 41.74 -7.75 30.04
C GLU A 1 41.09 -6.47 29.54
N GLU A 2 41.01 -6.33 28.22
CA GLU A 2 40.37 -5.20 27.56
C GLU A 2 38.86 -5.33 27.72
N SER A 3 38.31 -4.61 28.70
CA SER A 3 36.89 -4.36 28.81
C SER A 3 36.46 -3.41 27.68
N GLY A 4 36.18 -3.97 26.50
CA GLY A 4 35.52 -3.27 25.40
C GLY A 4 34.07 -2.93 25.77
N MET A 5 33.87 -1.85 26.53
CA MET A 5 32.57 -1.24 26.68
C MET A 5 32.20 -0.48 25.40
N PRO A 6 30.96 -0.57 24.90
CA PRO A 6 30.54 0.16 23.72
C PRO A 6 30.55 1.67 24.01
N VAL A 7 31.42 2.39 23.30
CA VAL A 7 31.53 3.86 23.34
C VAL A 7 30.37 4.42 22.52
N GLY A 8 29.20 4.60 23.14
CA GLY A 8 28.05 5.21 22.48
C GLY A 8 26.99 5.67 23.47
N ASP A 9 26.39 6.83 23.20
CA ASP A 9 25.18 7.29 23.88
C ASP A 9 24.05 6.26 23.66
N PRO A 10 23.38 5.74 24.71
CA PRO A 10 22.30 4.76 24.57
C PRO A 10 21.11 5.24 23.71
N LEU A 11 21.04 6.55 23.41
CA LEU A 11 20.04 7.14 22.52
C LEU A 11 20.52 7.29 21.06
N PHE A 12 21.81 7.09 20.76
CA PHE A 12 22.32 7.23 19.41
C PHE A 12 21.92 6.05 18.52
N ARG A 13 21.31 6.36 17.37
CA ARG A 13 20.95 5.38 16.34
C ARG A 13 21.53 5.80 15.00
N LEU A 14 22.22 4.88 14.32
CA LEU A 14 22.77 5.09 12.99
C LEU A 14 21.92 4.38 11.94
N TYR A 15 21.46 5.12 10.93
CA TYR A 15 20.78 4.57 9.76
C TYR A 15 21.61 4.87 8.52
N LEU A 16 21.84 3.85 7.69
CA LEU A 16 22.57 3.97 6.44
C LEU A 16 21.61 3.67 5.28
N GLN A 17 21.67 4.47 4.23
CA GLN A 17 20.85 4.28 3.02
C GLN A 17 21.73 4.30 1.77
N THR A 18 21.36 3.51 0.77
CA THR A 18 22.01 3.48 -0.54
C THR A 18 20.97 3.57 -1.66
N LYS A 19 21.33 4.22 -2.77
CA LYS A 19 20.51 4.28 -3.99
C LYS A 19 20.88 3.19 -5.00
N LEU A 20 21.95 2.43 -4.77
CA LEU A 20 22.38 1.39 -5.69
C LEU A 20 21.37 0.24 -5.66
N PRO A 21 20.81 -0.17 -6.81
CA PRO A 21 19.99 -1.36 -6.89
C PRO A 21 20.87 -2.61 -6.68
N ASN A 22 20.44 -3.53 -5.81
CA ASN A 22 21.10 -4.82 -5.51
C ASN A 22 22.62 -4.72 -5.24
N PRO A 23 23.06 -4.00 -4.20
CA PRO A 23 24.47 -3.93 -3.83
C PRO A 23 25.00 -5.29 -3.40
N HIS A 24 26.15 -5.70 -3.94
CA HIS A 24 26.83 -6.91 -3.50
C HIS A 24 27.72 -6.61 -2.30
N TYR A 25 27.24 -6.98 -1.11
CA TYR A 25 28.01 -6.88 0.12
C TYR A 25 28.69 -8.20 0.43
N ILE A 26 29.96 -8.14 0.85
CA ILE A 26 30.67 -9.32 1.36
C ILE A 26 29.97 -9.85 2.63
N PRO A 27 30.00 -11.16 2.90
CA PRO A 27 29.30 -11.77 4.03
C PRO A 27 29.63 -11.13 5.38
N GLU A 28 30.87 -10.67 5.58
CA GLU A 28 31.33 -10.02 6.80
C GLU A 28 30.57 -8.71 7.07
N ILE A 29 30.26 -7.93 6.03
CA ILE A 29 29.47 -6.69 6.15
C ILE A 29 27.99 -7.02 6.39
N GLN A 30 27.47 -8.06 5.73
CA GLN A 30 26.08 -8.51 5.93
C GLN A 30 25.83 -9.04 7.34
N ALA A 31 26.84 -9.60 8.00
CA ALA A 31 26.74 -10.05 9.39
C ALA A 31 26.75 -8.89 10.41
N GLN A 32 27.32 -7.73 10.05
CA GLN A 32 27.47 -6.59 10.96
C GLN A 32 26.23 -5.67 11.02
N ALA A 33 25.41 -5.67 9.97
CA ALA A 33 24.24 -4.81 9.88
C ALA A 33 23.05 -5.53 9.24
N THR A 34 21.84 -5.24 9.71
CA THR A 34 20.62 -5.74 9.08
C THR A 34 20.34 -4.98 7.78
N LEU A 35 20.22 -5.70 6.67
CA LEU A 35 19.83 -5.12 5.38
C LEU A 35 18.31 -5.12 5.24
N VAL A 36 17.74 -3.95 4.94
CA VAL A 36 16.30 -3.77 4.68
C VAL A 36 16.10 -3.43 3.21
N ASN A 37 15.24 -4.19 2.52
CA ASN A 37 14.94 -3.97 1.11
C ASN A 37 13.78 -2.97 0.93
N PHE A 38 14.07 -1.82 0.34
CA PHE A 38 13.09 -0.78 0.00
C PHE A 38 12.78 -0.72 -1.51
N THR A 39 13.15 -1.75 -2.28
CA THR A 39 12.81 -1.83 -3.70
C THR A 39 11.30 -1.85 -3.88
N VAL A 40 10.81 -0.96 -4.74
CA VAL A 40 9.40 -0.88 -5.12
C VAL A 40 9.03 -2.17 -5.84
N THR A 41 7.99 -2.84 -5.35
CA THR A 41 7.43 -4.04 -5.97
C THR A 41 6.21 -3.70 -6.82
N GLU A 42 5.93 -4.51 -7.84
CA GLU A 42 4.78 -4.28 -8.71
C GLU A 42 3.46 -4.26 -7.94
N LYS A 43 3.25 -5.24 -7.08
CA LYS A 43 2.08 -5.30 -6.20
C LYS A 43 1.99 -4.11 -5.24
N GLY A 44 3.11 -3.72 -4.62
CA GLY A 44 3.13 -2.59 -3.69
C GLY A 44 2.78 -1.26 -4.38
N LEU A 45 3.32 -1.03 -5.58
CA LEU A 45 2.98 0.15 -6.37
C LEU A 45 1.52 0.09 -6.85
N GLU A 46 1.05 -1.07 -7.29
CA GLU A 46 -0.34 -1.27 -7.70
C GLU A 46 -1.32 -0.91 -6.56
N ASP A 47 -1.06 -1.37 -5.33
CA ASP A 47 -1.88 -1.02 -4.16
C ASP A 47 -1.83 0.49 -3.85
N GLN A 48 -0.67 1.13 -3.99
CA GLN A 48 -0.51 2.58 -3.82
C GLN A 48 -1.30 3.38 -4.88
N LEU A 49 -1.19 2.96 -6.15
CA LEU A 49 -1.91 3.59 -7.25
C LEU A 49 -3.42 3.37 -7.10
N LEU A 50 -3.87 2.20 -6.61
CA LEU A 50 -5.27 1.96 -6.31
C LEU A 50 -5.79 2.98 -5.30
N GLY A 51 -5.08 3.17 -4.18
CA GLY A 51 -5.43 4.21 -3.21
C GLY A 51 -5.55 5.59 -3.86
N THR A 52 -4.60 5.94 -4.74
CA THR A 52 -4.60 7.22 -5.46
C THR A 52 -5.82 7.37 -6.39
N VAL A 53 -6.22 6.31 -7.09
CA VAL A 53 -7.41 6.32 -7.97
C VAL A 53 -8.68 6.45 -7.14
N VAL A 54 -8.85 5.64 -6.09
CA VAL A 54 -10.04 5.67 -5.24
C VAL A 54 -10.16 7.02 -4.54
N SER A 55 -9.08 7.59 -4.01
CA SER A 55 -9.10 8.95 -3.43
C SER A 55 -9.51 10.04 -4.42
N LYS A 56 -9.42 9.81 -5.73
CA LYS A 56 -9.86 10.78 -6.75
C LYS A 56 -11.29 10.54 -7.23
N GLU A 57 -11.71 9.28 -7.33
CA GLU A 57 -13.01 8.91 -7.88
C GLU A 57 -14.10 8.76 -6.81
N ARG A 58 -13.75 8.26 -5.63
CA ARG A 58 -14.65 7.93 -4.52
C ARG A 58 -14.04 8.35 -3.18
N LEU A 59 -13.99 9.67 -2.97
CA LEU A 59 -13.54 10.27 -1.71
C LEU A 59 -14.34 9.74 -0.51
N ASP A 60 -15.63 9.49 -0.70
CA ASP A 60 -16.53 8.90 0.29
C ASP A 60 -16.02 7.55 0.82
N LEU A 61 -15.50 6.68 -0.06
CA LEU A 61 -14.96 5.38 0.33
C LEU A 61 -13.65 5.50 1.13
N GLU A 62 -12.80 6.48 0.79
CA GLU A 62 -11.55 6.69 1.53
C GLU A 62 -11.80 7.36 2.88
N GLU A 63 -12.77 8.27 2.99
CA GLU A 63 -13.21 8.85 4.26
C GLU A 63 -13.79 7.77 5.18
N GLN A 64 -14.70 6.93 4.68
CA GLN A 64 -15.26 5.81 5.44
C GLN A 64 -14.18 4.83 5.89
N ARG A 65 -13.20 4.54 5.03
CA ARG A 65 -12.07 3.68 5.39
C ARG A 65 -11.21 4.31 6.49
N ALA A 66 -10.89 5.58 6.37
CA ALA A 66 -10.07 6.29 7.36
C ALA A 66 -10.76 6.37 8.74
N GLU A 67 -12.07 6.61 8.74
CA GLU A 67 -12.89 6.58 9.95
C GLU A 67 -12.90 5.17 10.56
N LEU A 68 -13.12 4.14 9.74
CA LEU A 68 -13.15 2.76 10.20
C LEU A 68 -11.81 2.32 10.82
N VAL A 69 -10.68 2.71 10.22
CA VAL A 69 -9.34 2.41 10.77
C VAL A 69 -9.14 3.11 12.12
N THR A 70 -9.57 4.36 12.23
CA THR A 70 -9.50 5.11 13.49
C THR A 70 -10.33 4.42 14.58
N GLN A 71 -11.57 4.05 14.27
CA GLN A 71 -12.47 3.34 15.18
C GLN A 71 -11.90 1.97 15.61
N GLN A 72 -11.35 1.19 14.68
CA GLN A 72 -10.71 -0.09 15.01
C GLN A 72 -9.51 0.07 15.94
N ASN A 73 -8.69 1.11 15.73
CA ASN A 73 -7.58 1.43 16.62
C ASN A 73 -8.07 1.83 18.02
N GLU A 74 -9.10 2.67 18.10
CA GLU A 74 -9.72 3.07 19.37
C GLU A 74 -10.30 1.87 20.12
N PHE A 75 -11.00 0.96 19.44
CA PHE A 75 -11.52 -0.27 20.04
C PHE A 75 -10.39 -1.18 20.56
N THR A 76 -9.30 -1.30 19.80
CA THR A 76 -8.13 -2.09 20.21
C THR A 76 -7.47 -1.51 21.46
N ILE A 77 -7.32 -0.18 21.52
CA ILE A 77 -6.81 0.52 22.69
C ILE A 77 -7.75 0.30 23.88
N ARG A 78 -9.05 0.47 23.68
CA ARG A 78 -10.04 0.36 24.75
C ARG A 78 -10.15 -1.05 25.32
N LEU A 79 -10.10 -2.09 24.47
CA LEU A 79 -10.05 -3.48 24.92
C LEU A 79 -8.80 -3.74 25.77
N LYS A 80 -7.66 -3.20 25.36
CA LYS A 80 -6.42 -3.33 26.13
C LYS A 80 -6.51 -2.61 27.49
N GLU A 81 -7.07 -1.40 27.53
CA GLU A 81 -7.29 -0.67 28.78
C GLU A 81 -8.21 -1.44 29.74
N LEU A 82 -9.28 -2.04 29.22
CA LEU A 82 -10.20 -2.86 30.00
C LEU A 82 -9.53 -4.14 30.52
N GLU A 83 -8.66 -4.76 29.72
CA GLU A 83 -7.87 -5.93 30.12
C GLU A 83 -6.85 -5.57 31.21
N ASP A 84 -6.11 -4.48 31.03
CA ASP A 84 -5.11 -3.99 31.99
C ASP A 84 -5.77 -3.59 33.32
N ASP A 85 -6.91 -2.89 33.29
CA ASP A 85 -7.68 -2.54 34.50
C ASP A 85 -8.20 -3.78 35.23
N LEU A 86 -8.73 -4.76 34.49
CA LEU A 86 -9.20 -6.03 35.06
C LEU A 86 -8.04 -6.80 35.73
N LEU A 87 -6.88 -6.90 35.07
CA LEU A 87 -5.69 -7.52 35.65
C LEU A 87 -5.19 -6.78 36.89
N GLN A 88 -5.18 -5.44 36.85
CA GLN A 88 -4.78 -4.63 37.99
C GLN A 88 -5.71 -4.86 39.19
N ARG A 89 -7.02 -4.89 38.97
CA ARG A 89 -8.01 -5.13 40.04
C ARG A 89 -7.88 -6.52 40.63
N LEU A 90 -7.70 -7.56 39.80
CA LEU A 90 -7.46 -8.93 40.28
C LEU A 90 -6.14 -9.05 41.05
N ALA A 91 -5.08 -8.37 40.61
CA ALA A 91 -3.78 -8.37 41.29
C ALA A 91 -3.81 -7.60 42.61
N SER A 92 -4.67 -6.59 42.73
CA SER A 92 -4.81 -5.75 43.93
C SER A 92 -5.80 -6.32 44.96
N ALA A 93 -6.57 -7.35 44.58
CA ALA A 93 -7.56 -7.96 45.46
C ALA A 93 -6.86 -8.81 46.54
N GLU A 94 -6.94 -8.36 47.79
CA GLU A 94 -6.48 -9.11 48.97
C GLU A 94 -7.69 -9.65 49.75
N GLY A 95 -7.69 -10.95 50.11
CA GLY A 95 -8.76 -11.58 50.87
C GLY A 95 -9.73 -12.43 50.04
N ASP A 96 -11.00 -12.54 50.47
CA ASP A 96 -12.03 -13.29 49.75
C ASP A 96 -12.60 -12.47 48.59
N ILE A 97 -12.12 -12.76 47.38
CA ILE A 97 -12.51 -12.13 46.12
C ILE A 97 -14.02 -12.24 45.87
N LEU A 98 -14.67 -13.29 46.38
CA LEU A 98 -16.12 -13.51 46.22
C LEU A 98 -16.96 -12.64 47.17
N GLY A 99 -16.34 -12.04 48.20
CA GLY A 99 -16.99 -11.13 49.14
C GLY A 99 -16.92 -9.66 48.73
N ASP A 100 -16.11 -9.31 47.72
CA ASP A 100 -15.98 -7.93 47.24
C ASP A 100 -17.04 -7.64 46.16
N GLU A 101 -18.20 -7.17 46.62
CA GLU A 101 -19.33 -6.81 45.78
C GLU A 101 -18.97 -5.70 44.76
N ALA A 102 -18.06 -4.77 45.11
CA ALA A 102 -17.62 -3.71 44.21
C ALA A 102 -16.74 -4.27 43.07
N LEU A 103 -15.88 -5.23 43.38
CA LEU A 103 -15.08 -5.93 42.38
C LEU A 103 -15.99 -6.72 41.41
N ILE A 104 -16.97 -7.46 41.92
CA ILE A 104 -17.91 -8.25 41.10
C ILE A 104 -18.69 -7.36 40.13
N ILE A 105 -19.26 -6.25 40.60
CA ILE A 105 -20.00 -5.30 39.75
C ILE A 105 -19.10 -4.77 38.64
N SER A 106 -17.87 -4.38 38.97
CA SER A 106 -16.96 -3.86 37.95
C SER A 106 -16.50 -4.90 36.93
N LEU A 107 -16.37 -6.16 37.33
CA LEU A 107 -16.06 -7.26 36.42
C LEU A 107 -17.22 -7.51 35.44
N GLU A 108 -18.46 -7.42 35.91
CA GLU A 108 -19.65 -7.51 35.05
C GLU A 108 -19.74 -6.34 34.06
N GLU A 109 -19.48 -5.11 34.50
CA GLU A 109 -19.44 -3.91 33.63
C GLU A 109 -18.34 -4.00 32.57
N THR A 110 -17.13 -4.41 32.95
CA THR A 110 -16.00 -4.61 32.04
C THR A 110 -16.28 -5.71 31.02
N LYS A 111 -16.92 -6.81 31.45
CA LYS A 111 -17.33 -7.90 30.57
C LYS A 111 -18.39 -7.43 29.57
N ALA A 112 -19.41 -6.71 30.02
CA ALA A 112 -20.47 -6.19 29.17
C ALA A 112 -19.90 -5.22 28.12
N THR A 113 -19.03 -4.30 28.54
CA THR A 113 -18.38 -3.32 27.64
C THR A 113 -17.47 -4.02 26.62
N SER A 114 -16.68 -5.00 27.05
CA SER A 114 -15.83 -5.79 26.16
C SER A 114 -16.63 -6.57 25.12
N GLN A 115 -17.78 -7.12 25.52
CA GLN A 115 -18.68 -7.82 24.60
C GLN A 115 -19.28 -6.87 23.55
N GLU A 116 -19.73 -5.69 23.95
CA GLU A 116 -20.24 -4.68 23.03
C GLU A 116 -19.18 -4.24 22.02
N ILE A 117 -17.95 -3.99 22.47
CA ILE A 117 -16.83 -3.66 21.58
C ILE A 117 -16.53 -4.83 20.63
N GLY A 118 -16.55 -6.06 21.12
CA GLY A 118 -16.35 -7.26 20.30
C GLY A 118 -17.35 -7.36 19.15
N GLU A 119 -18.64 -7.08 19.41
CA GLU A 119 -19.68 -7.05 18.37
C GLU A 119 -19.42 -5.93 17.35
N LYS A 120 -19.03 -4.74 17.79
CA LYS A 120 -18.68 -3.61 16.90
C LYS A 120 -17.46 -3.90 16.04
N VAL A 121 -16.46 -4.60 16.57
CA VAL A 121 -15.27 -5.02 15.81
C VAL A 121 -15.66 -5.97 14.68
N GLU A 122 -16.60 -6.90 14.88
CA GLU A 122 -17.03 -7.78 13.80
C GLU A 122 -17.84 -7.06 12.73
N ILE A 123 -18.68 -6.10 13.12
CA ILE A 123 -19.36 -5.21 12.15
C ILE A 123 -18.31 -4.41 11.35
N ALA A 124 -17.27 -3.91 12.01
CA ALA A 124 -16.20 -3.17 11.35
C ALA A 124 -15.44 -4.03 10.34
N LYS A 125 -15.11 -5.30 10.66
CA LYS A 125 -14.48 -6.23 9.71
C LYS A 125 -15.34 -6.50 8.48
N VAL A 126 -16.65 -6.70 8.66
CA VAL A 126 -17.57 -6.91 7.52
C VAL A 126 -17.65 -5.65 6.64
N THR A 127 -17.67 -4.47 7.27
CA THR A 127 -17.66 -3.18 6.58
C THR A 127 -16.37 -2.98 5.81
N GLU A 128 -15.22 -3.33 6.40
CA GLU A 128 -13.90 -3.26 5.75
C GLU A 128 -13.85 -4.11 4.48
N VAL A 129 -14.35 -5.35 4.53
CA VAL A 129 -14.43 -6.24 3.36
C VAL A 129 -15.32 -5.63 2.27
N THR A 130 -16.41 -4.97 2.65
CA THR A 130 -17.32 -4.31 1.72
C THR A 130 -16.65 -3.13 1.03
N ILE A 131 -15.95 -2.29 1.79
CA ILE A 131 -15.15 -1.18 1.26
C ILE A 131 -14.04 -1.71 0.35
N ALA A 132 -13.33 -2.77 0.76
CA ALA A 132 -12.28 -3.38 -0.05
C ALA A 132 -12.82 -3.85 -1.41
N LYS A 133 -13.97 -4.53 -1.44
CA LYS A 133 -14.64 -4.95 -2.69
C LYS A 133 -15.02 -3.77 -3.56
N ALA A 134 -15.53 -2.67 -2.99
CA ALA A 134 -15.85 -1.47 -3.75
C ALA A 134 -14.60 -0.82 -4.37
N ARG A 135 -13.45 -0.91 -3.69
CA ARG A 135 -12.16 -0.41 -4.21
C ARG A 135 -11.65 -1.28 -5.36
N GLU A 136 -11.86 -2.59 -5.33
CA GLU A 136 -11.39 -3.51 -6.39
C GLU A 136 -11.93 -3.16 -7.78
N VAL A 137 -13.06 -2.46 -7.90
CA VAL A 137 -13.58 -1.97 -9.20
C VAL A 137 -12.53 -1.13 -9.95
N TYR A 138 -11.67 -0.40 -9.23
CA TYR A 138 -10.62 0.46 -9.81
C TYR A 138 -9.27 -0.24 -9.98
N ARG A 139 -9.17 -1.53 -9.63
CA ARG A 139 -7.91 -2.31 -9.66
C ARG A 139 -7.26 -2.25 -11.03
N ASP A 140 -8.01 -2.45 -12.10
CA ASP A 140 -7.48 -2.49 -13.48
C ASP A 140 -6.72 -1.21 -13.89
N VAL A 141 -7.16 -0.04 -13.42
CA VAL A 141 -6.47 1.23 -13.68
C VAL A 141 -5.15 1.30 -12.94
N ALA A 142 -5.12 0.84 -11.69
CA ALA A 142 -3.91 0.78 -10.88
C ALA A 142 -2.93 -0.25 -11.43
N THR A 143 -3.42 -1.43 -11.80
CA THR A 143 -2.69 -2.49 -12.49
C THR A 143 -2.05 -1.97 -13.77
N ARG A 144 -2.81 -1.24 -14.61
CA ARG A 144 -2.29 -0.61 -15.82
C ARG A 144 -1.18 0.38 -15.52
N GLY A 145 -1.36 1.21 -14.49
CA GLY A 145 -0.35 2.16 -14.03
C GLY A 145 0.94 1.47 -13.59
N ALA A 146 0.85 0.44 -12.74
CA ALA A 146 2.01 -0.30 -12.27
C ALA A 146 2.79 -0.94 -13.44
N LEU A 147 2.09 -1.63 -14.35
CA LEU A 147 2.69 -2.20 -15.56
C LEU A 147 3.45 -1.16 -16.38
N MET A 148 2.86 0.02 -16.58
CA MET A 148 3.51 1.12 -17.30
C MET A 148 4.74 1.64 -16.56
N PHE A 149 4.69 1.82 -15.24
CA PHE A 149 5.85 2.26 -14.47
C PHE A 149 7.02 1.30 -14.60
N PHE A 150 6.81 0.00 -14.41
CA PHE A 150 7.88 -0.99 -14.52
C PHE A 150 8.42 -1.15 -15.94
N LEU A 151 7.58 -0.92 -16.97
CA LEU A 151 8.08 -0.83 -18.34
C LEU A 151 8.98 0.40 -18.53
N ILE A 152 8.57 1.56 -18.01
CA ILE A 152 9.34 2.81 -18.10
C ILE A 152 10.66 2.70 -17.33
N ASP A 153 10.64 2.11 -16.14
CA ASP A 153 11.82 1.90 -15.30
C ASP A 153 12.87 1.05 -16.03
N GLN A 154 12.45 0.07 -16.84
CA GLN A 154 13.34 -0.78 -17.62
C GLN A 154 13.93 -0.12 -18.88
N LEU A 155 13.49 1.09 -19.26
CA LEU A 155 14.03 1.78 -20.44
C LEU A 155 15.51 2.14 -20.31
N HIS A 156 16.04 2.21 -19.09
CA HIS A 156 17.46 2.46 -18.85
C HIS A 156 18.38 1.41 -19.51
N VAL A 157 17.86 0.21 -19.79
CA VAL A 157 18.58 -0.87 -20.49
C VAL A 157 18.87 -0.50 -21.95
N ILE A 158 17.96 0.24 -22.60
CA ILE A 158 18.15 0.72 -23.99
C ILE A 158 19.14 1.90 -24.00
N SER A 159 18.95 2.84 -23.08
CA SER A 159 19.85 3.99 -22.91
C SER A 159 19.86 4.43 -21.46
N HIS A 160 21.05 4.59 -20.89
CA HIS A 160 21.24 5.08 -19.52
C HIS A 160 20.59 6.44 -19.23
N MET A 161 20.27 7.22 -20.28
CA MET A 161 19.60 8.52 -20.18
C MET A 161 18.08 8.40 -19.90
N TYR A 162 17.47 7.24 -20.15
CA TYR A 162 16.04 7.01 -19.94
C TYR A 162 15.75 6.65 -18.49
N GLN A 163 15.88 7.65 -17.62
CA GLN A 163 15.60 7.53 -16.20
C GLN A 163 14.41 8.43 -15.83
N PHE A 164 13.40 7.84 -15.21
CA PHE A 164 12.21 8.54 -14.74
C PHE A 164 12.03 8.23 -13.26
N SER A 165 11.83 9.26 -12.44
CA SER A 165 11.56 9.06 -11.02
C SER A 165 10.11 8.60 -10.79
N LEU A 166 9.91 7.82 -9.74
CA LEU A 166 8.57 7.45 -9.28
C LEU A 166 7.71 8.69 -8.96
N ASP A 167 8.31 9.76 -8.42
CA ASP A 167 7.60 11.02 -8.16
C ASP A 167 7.03 11.65 -9.44
N THR A 168 7.84 11.68 -10.50
CA THR A 168 7.41 12.19 -11.82
C THR A 168 6.28 11.32 -12.38
N PHE A 169 6.41 10.00 -12.24
CA PHE A 169 5.37 9.06 -12.65
C PHE A 169 4.06 9.30 -11.88
N ASN A 170 4.11 9.39 -10.55
CA ASN A 170 2.94 9.64 -9.70
C ASN A 170 2.25 10.97 -10.02
N TYR A 171 3.02 12.02 -10.29
CA TYR A 171 2.50 13.30 -10.75
C TYR A 171 1.75 13.15 -12.09
N MET A 172 2.37 12.48 -13.07
CA MET A 172 1.77 12.27 -14.39
C MET A 172 0.54 11.36 -14.34
N PHE A 173 0.55 10.33 -13.50
CA PHE A 173 -0.57 9.45 -13.24
C PHE A 173 -1.76 10.23 -12.67
N THR A 174 -1.53 11.01 -11.61
CA THR A 174 -2.56 11.87 -11.01
C THR A 174 -3.13 12.87 -12.01
N LYS A 175 -2.26 13.48 -12.83
CA LYS A 175 -2.67 14.39 -13.91
C LYS A 175 -3.50 13.68 -14.99
N ALA A 176 -3.22 12.41 -15.27
CA ALA A 176 -3.99 11.62 -16.22
C ALA A 176 -5.40 11.29 -15.70
N LEU A 177 -5.53 11.00 -14.40
CA LEU A 177 -6.83 10.78 -13.76
C LEU A 177 -7.71 12.04 -13.85
N THR A 178 -7.15 13.22 -13.55
CA THR A 178 -7.91 14.48 -13.60
C THR A 178 -8.29 14.89 -15.03
N LYS A 179 -7.46 14.54 -16.02
CA LYS A 179 -7.74 14.79 -17.45
C LYS A 179 -8.79 13.83 -18.03
N ALA A 180 -9.03 12.68 -17.40
CA ALA A 180 -9.89 11.65 -17.95
C ALA A 180 -11.34 12.15 -18.12
N LYS A 181 -11.92 11.90 -19.29
CA LYS A 181 -13.30 12.29 -19.61
C LYS A 181 -14.29 11.67 -18.61
N LYS A 182 -15.17 12.49 -18.05
CA LYS A 182 -16.28 12.01 -17.20
C LYS A 182 -17.23 11.15 -18.04
N ALA A 183 -17.70 10.05 -17.47
CA ALA A 183 -18.73 9.22 -18.08
C ALA A 183 -20.12 9.84 -17.89
N LYS A 184 -21.12 9.27 -18.54
CA LYS A 184 -22.52 9.57 -18.21
C LYS A 184 -22.83 9.12 -16.79
N GLU A 185 -23.81 9.77 -16.17
CA GLU A 185 -24.24 9.45 -14.82
C GLU A 185 -24.68 7.97 -14.72
N GLY A 186 -24.07 7.22 -13.80
CA GLY A 186 -24.33 5.79 -13.60
C GLY A 186 -23.54 4.82 -14.49
N ASP A 187 -22.71 5.29 -15.43
CA ASP A 187 -21.90 4.42 -16.29
C ASP A 187 -20.45 4.28 -15.78
N GLU A 188 -20.28 3.44 -14.75
CA GLU A 188 -18.97 3.16 -14.15
C GLU A 188 -18.01 2.44 -15.13
N ALA A 189 -18.56 1.60 -16.02
CA ALA A 189 -17.78 0.87 -17.01
C ALA A 189 -17.17 1.82 -18.07
N GLU A 190 -17.96 2.78 -18.58
CA GLU A 190 -17.45 3.84 -19.46
C GLU A 190 -16.41 4.70 -18.72
N ARG A 191 -16.63 4.98 -17.42
CA ARG A 191 -15.67 5.75 -16.62
C ARG A 191 -14.33 5.02 -16.51
N MET A 192 -14.35 3.72 -16.23
CA MET A 192 -13.15 2.89 -16.13
C MET A 192 -12.35 2.89 -17.44
N LYS A 193 -13.05 2.71 -18.56
CA LYS A 193 -12.44 2.76 -19.90
C LYS A 193 -11.79 4.13 -20.19
N ASN A 194 -12.47 5.21 -19.81
CA ASN A 194 -11.95 6.57 -19.98
C ASN A 194 -10.71 6.83 -19.12
N LEU A 195 -10.70 6.34 -17.87
CA LEU A 195 -9.55 6.42 -16.97
C LEU A 195 -8.35 5.64 -17.53
N MET A 196 -8.53 4.37 -17.89
CA MET A 196 -7.46 3.54 -18.47
C MET A 196 -6.87 4.17 -19.74
N SER A 197 -7.74 4.67 -20.64
CA SER A 197 -7.30 5.32 -21.88
C SER A 197 -6.53 6.61 -21.60
N SER A 198 -6.99 7.43 -20.65
CA SER A 198 -6.34 8.69 -20.27
C SER A 198 -4.97 8.46 -19.61
N VAL A 199 -4.89 7.50 -18.68
CA VAL A 199 -3.63 7.07 -18.03
C VAL A 199 -2.63 6.61 -19.07
N THR A 200 -3.03 5.66 -19.92
CA THR A 200 -2.17 5.12 -20.98
C THR A 200 -1.68 6.22 -21.90
N TYR A 201 -2.58 7.03 -22.45
CA TYR A 201 -2.20 8.06 -23.42
C TYR A 201 -1.33 9.17 -22.80
N THR A 202 -1.66 9.62 -21.60
CA THR A 202 -0.97 10.75 -20.96
C THR A 202 0.46 10.37 -20.57
N ILE A 203 0.64 9.20 -19.98
CA ILE A 203 1.96 8.69 -19.59
C ILE A 203 2.78 8.33 -20.83
N PHE A 204 2.19 7.61 -21.79
CA PHE A 204 2.85 7.28 -23.05
C PHE A 204 3.34 8.54 -23.78
N SER A 205 2.47 9.54 -23.94
CA SER A 205 2.83 10.81 -24.60
C SER A 205 3.91 11.58 -23.85
N TYR A 206 3.98 11.45 -22.53
CA TYR A 206 5.02 12.09 -21.73
C TYR A 206 6.36 11.42 -21.92
N VAL A 207 6.40 10.08 -21.84
CA VAL A 207 7.62 9.29 -22.00
C VAL A 207 8.17 9.43 -23.41
N THR A 208 7.34 9.29 -24.46
CA THR A 208 7.81 9.34 -25.86
C THR A 208 8.40 10.70 -26.26
N ARG A 209 8.05 11.79 -25.57
CA ARG A 209 8.72 13.10 -25.74
C ARG A 209 10.16 13.11 -25.26
N GLY A 210 10.50 12.28 -24.27
CA GLY A 210 11.86 12.11 -23.77
C GLY A 210 12.68 11.04 -24.50
N LEU A 211 12.05 10.23 -25.36
CA LEU A 211 12.71 9.18 -26.13
C LEU A 211 13.20 9.68 -27.49
N PHE A 212 14.35 9.15 -27.94
CA PHE A 212 14.78 9.28 -29.32
C PHE A 212 13.80 8.58 -30.27
N GLU A 213 13.65 9.11 -31.48
CA GLU A 213 12.69 8.61 -32.48
C GLU A 213 12.83 7.10 -32.73
N ARG A 214 14.08 6.61 -32.81
CA ARG A 214 14.41 5.20 -33.02
C ARG A 214 13.90 4.26 -31.92
N ASP A 215 13.77 4.76 -30.68
CA ASP A 215 13.41 3.95 -29.52
C ASP A 215 11.89 4.01 -29.22
N ARG A 216 11.16 4.93 -29.84
CA ARG A 216 9.70 5.08 -29.64
C ARG A 216 8.92 3.85 -30.08
N LEU A 217 9.32 3.24 -31.20
CA LEU A 217 8.64 2.04 -31.70
C LEU A 217 8.85 0.86 -30.74
N ILE A 218 10.06 0.69 -30.21
CA ILE A 218 10.38 -0.35 -29.23
C ILE A 218 9.50 -0.20 -27.99
N PHE A 219 9.41 1.00 -27.42
CA PHE A 219 8.55 1.26 -26.27
C PHE A 219 7.07 1.01 -26.57
N SER A 220 6.59 1.42 -27.75
CA SER A 220 5.20 1.23 -28.17
C SER A 220 4.84 -0.25 -28.31
N SER A 221 5.69 -1.03 -28.97
CA SER A 221 5.50 -2.48 -29.14
C SER A 221 5.55 -3.21 -27.79
N GLN A 222 6.53 -2.90 -26.95
CA GLN A 222 6.65 -3.49 -25.61
C GLN A 222 5.44 -3.19 -24.72
N LEU A 223 4.92 -1.97 -24.78
CA LEU A 223 3.68 -1.62 -24.06
C LEU A 223 2.50 -2.46 -24.57
N GLY A 224 2.34 -2.59 -25.89
CA GLY A 224 1.30 -3.43 -26.50
C GLY A 224 1.40 -4.88 -26.07
N PHE A 225 2.58 -5.49 -26.17
CA PHE A 225 2.81 -6.88 -25.79
C PHE A 225 2.53 -7.14 -24.32
N ARG A 226 2.98 -6.28 -23.40
CA ARG A 226 2.71 -6.44 -21.98
C ARG A 226 1.23 -6.32 -21.63
N ILE A 227 0.52 -5.44 -22.33
CA ILE A 227 -0.93 -5.32 -22.15
C ILE A 227 -1.63 -6.60 -22.60
N LEU A 228 -1.31 -7.12 -23.79
CA LEU A 228 -1.92 -8.33 -24.35
C LEU A 228 -1.56 -9.58 -23.54
N ALA A 229 -0.31 -9.70 -23.11
CA ALA A 229 0.14 -10.79 -22.25
C ALA A 229 -0.64 -10.81 -20.92
N ARG A 230 -0.93 -9.64 -20.35
CA ARG A 230 -1.69 -9.55 -19.10
C ARG A 230 -3.18 -9.77 -19.26
N THR A 231 -3.77 -9.46 -20.42
CA THR A 231 -5.16 -9.81 -20.73
C THR A 231 -5.32 -11.28 -21.14
N GLY A 232 -4.22 -11.98 -21.40
CA GLY A 232 -4.21 -13.37 -21.85
C GLY A 232 -4.41 -13.54 -23.35
N ASP A 233 -4.41 -12.43 -24.11
CA ASP A 233 -4.58 -12.42 -25.56
C ASP A 233 -3.29 -12.76 -26.31
N LEU A 234 -2.15 -12.79 -25.61
CA LEU A 234 -0.85 -13.19 -26.15
C LEU A 234 -0.21 -14.26 -25.24
N PRO A 235 -0.14 -15.52 -25.68
CA PRO A 235 0.55 -16.58 -24.95
C PRO A 235 2.05 -16.27 -24.80
N PRO A 236 2.70 -16.66 -23.68
CA PRO A 236 4.13 -16.45 -23.49
C PRO A 236 4.98 -17.07 -24.61
N ASP A 237 4.60 -18.27 -25.07
CA ASP A 237 5.31 -18.98 -26.13
C ASP A 237 5.28 -18.23 -27.48
N GLU A 238 4.22 -17.47 -27.75
CA GLU A 238 4.12 -16.64 -28.97
C GLU A 238 4.90 -15.33 -28.86
N LEU A 239 5.12 -14.83 -27.64
CA LEU A 239 5.95 -13.64 -27.40
C LEU A 239 7.44 -13.96 -27.52
N ASP A 240 7.84 -15.18 -27.14
CA ASP A 240 9.22 -15.64 -27.14
C ASP A 240 9.70 -16.15 -28.52
N PHE A 241 8.78 -16.52 -29.42
CA PHE A 241 9.05 -17.01 -30.78
C PHE A 241 9.39 -15.89 -31.77
#